data_AF-A0AAQ1GNK1-F1
#
_entry.id   AF-A0AAQ1GNK1-F1
#
_cell.length_a   1.000
_cell.length_b   1.000
_cell.length_c   1.000
_cell.angle_alpha   90.00
_cell.angle_beta   90.00
_cell.angle_gamma   90.00
#
_symmetry.space_group_name_H-M   'P 1'
#
loop_
_entity.id
_entity.type
_entity.pdbx_description
1 polymer ?
#
loop_
_entity_poly.entity_id
_entity_poly.type
_entity_poly.pdbx_seq_one_letter_code
_entity_poly.pdbx_strand_id
1 'polypeptide(L)'
;MSKMMDGMSVQPSGDVDHDFVAMMIPHHQGAIDMAQAELRYGRNEQLRRIAQEIIVEQQQEIVAMRVALGQSLPPSSPSPDQIHPSQATGPDHSSMPMNMHMNMPMDSPASTSNHEEQK
;
A
#
# COMPACT_ATOMS: atom_id res chain seq x y z
N MET A 1 -1.15 30.60 7.41
CA MET A 1 0.05 31.09 8.13
C MET A 1 -0.04 30.84 9.64
N SER A 2 -1.08 31.27 10.36
CA SER A 2 -1.15 31.13 11.84
C SER A 2 -0.97 29.69 12.36
N LYS A 3 -1.58 28.69 11.72
CA LYS A 3 -1.45 27.27 12.11
C LYS A 3 -0.03 26.71 12.01
N MET A 4 0.82 27.23 11.12
CA MET A 4 2.21 26.76 11.03
C MET A 4 3.03 27.24 12.23
N MET A 5 2.83 28.49 12.67
CA MET A 5 3.58 29.06 13.79
C MET A 5 3.17 28.45 15.15
N ASP A 6 1.88 28.16 15.34
CA ASP A 6 1.38 27.54 16.59
C ASP A 6 1.85 26.09 16.77
N GLY A 7 2.16 25.38 15.66
CA GLY A 7 2.64 24.00 15.70
C GLY A 7 4.15 23.84 15.91
N MET A 8 4.92 24.95 15.89
CA MET A 8 6.39 24.93 15.94
C MET A 8 6.95 25.20 17.34
N SER A 9 6.11 25.55 18.31
CA SER A 9 6.54 25.66 19.71
C SER A 9 6.38 24.31 20.41
N VAL A 10 7.40 23.46 20.30
CA VAL A 10 7.48 22.21 21.09
C VAL A 10 8.39 22.49 22.29
N GLN A 11 7.87 22.28 23.52
CA GLN A 11 8.75 22.25 24.68
C GLN A 11 9.60 20.97 24.61
N PRO A 12 10.93 21.05 24.73
CA PRO A 12 11.78 19.88 24.64
C PRO A 12 11.38 18.82 25.67
N SER A 13 11.09 17.61 25.21
CA SER A 13 10.75 16.48 26.08
C SER A 13 11.98 15.83 26.72
N GLY A 14 13.16 16.09 26.15
CA GLY A 14 14.43 15.46 26.53
C GLY A 14 14.78 14.25 25.67
N ASP A 15 13.87 13.81 24.80
CA ASP A 15 14.11 12.84 23.74
C ASP A 15 14.18 13.58 22.40
N VAL A 16 15.39 13.59 21.81
CA VAL A 16 15.66 14.33 20.57
C VAL A 16 14.91 13.74 19.38
N ASP A 17 14.73 12.43 19.33
CA ASP A 17 14.01 11.78 18.22
C ASP A 17 12.53 12.13 18.29
N HIS A 18 11.96 12.10 19.49
CA HIS A 18 10.58 12.52 19.71
C HIS A 18 10.37 14.01 19.41
N ASP A 19 11.26 14.88 19.87
CA ASP A 19 11.18 16.33 19.64
C ASP A 19 11.33 16.69 18.16
N PHE A 20 12.23 15.99 17.43
CA PHE A 20 12.38 16.14 15.98
C PHE A 20 11.08 15.80 15.25
N VAL A 21 10.48 14.64 15.54
CA VAL A 21 9.25 14.20 14.88
C VAL A 21 8.06 15.09 15.26
N ALA A 22 7.99 15.53 16.53
CA ALA A 22 6.95 16.44 17.01
C ALA A 22 6.96 17.80 16.28
N MET A 23 8.13 18.27 15.84
CA MET A 23 8.24 19.49 15.01
C MET A 23 8.05 19.21 13.51
N MET A 24 8.56 18.09 12.99
CA MET A 24 8.58 17.85 11.55
C MET A 24 7.24 17.39 10.97
N ILE A 25 6.44 16.61 11.71
CA ILE A 25 5.10 16.25 11.26
C ILE A 25 4.23 17.50 10.97
N PRO A 26 4.07 18.48 11.90
CA PRO A 26 3.26 19.67 11.61
C PRO A 26 3.89 20.57 10.55
N HIS A 27 5.23 20.67 10.46
CA HIS A 27 5.90 21.39 9.38
C HIS A 27 5.56 20.81 8.00
N HIS A 28 5.66 19.49 7.84
CA HIS A 28 5.28 18.80 6.60
C HIS A 28 3.79 18.93 6.29
N GLN A 29 2.91 18.85 7.30
CA GLN A 29 1.49 19.08 7.09
C GLN A 29 1.22 20.51 6.57
N GLY A 30 1.92 21.51 7.10
CA GLY A 30 1.86 22.88 6.60
C GLY A 30 2.29 23.00 5.12
N ALA A 31 3.35 22.29 4.72
CA ALA A 31 3.80 22.24 3.33
C ALA A 31 2.77 21.57 2.41
N ILE A 32 2.16 20.46 2.84
CA ILE A 32 1.07 19.79 2.11
C ILE A 32 -0.12 20.74 1.93
N ASP A 33 -0.54 21.44 2.99
CA ASP A 33 -1.68 22.36 2.93
C ASP A 33 -1.44 23.50 1.93
N MET A 34 -0.21 24.03 1.87
CA MET A 34 0.19 25.05 0.89
C MET A 34 0.26 24.48 -0.53
N ALA A 35 0.85 23.31 -0.71
CA ALA A 35 0.92 22.64 -2.01
C ALA A 35 -0.49 22.37 -2.56
N GLN A 36 -1.42 21.91 -1.72
CA GLN A 36 -2.82 21.77 -2.11
C GLN A 36 -3.47 23.10 -2.49
N ALA A 37 -3.11 24.21 -1.84
CA ALA A 37 -3.59 25.53 -2.24
C ALA A 37 -3.06 25.93 -3.62
N GLU A 38 -1.79 25.66 -3.93
CA GLU A 38 -1.21 25.87 -5.27
C GLU A 38 -1.93 25.01 -6.33
N LEU A 39 -2.29 23.76 -6.02
CA LEU A 39 -3.07 22.93 -6.94
C LEU A 39 -4.49 23.44 -7.18
N ARG A 40 -5.10 24.08 -6.18
CA ARG A 40 -6.47 24.62 -6.30
C ARG A 40 -6.51 25.99 -6.99
N TYR A 41 -5.55 26.85 -6.72
CA TYR A 41 -5.63 28.28 -7.07
C TYR A 41 -4.48 28.76 -7.96
N GLY A 42 -3.37 28.02 -8.01
CA GLY A 42 -2.20 28.33 -8.82
C GLY A 42 -2.44 28.13 -10.32
N ARG A 43 -1.75 28.93 -11.13
CA ARG A 43 -1.88 28.95 -12.60
C ARG A 43 -0.60 28.56 -13.34
N ASN A 44 0.53 28.45 -12.63
CA ASN A 44 1.80 28.08 -13.25
C ASN A 44 1.92 26.55 -13.25
N GLU A 45 1.97 25.95 -14.45
CA GLU A 45 2.04 24.50 -14.62
C GLU A 45 3.28 23.85 -13.99
N GLN A 46 4.41 24.55 -13.93
CA GLN A 46 5.62 24.04 -13.29
C GLN A 46 5.47 24.03 -11.77
N LEU A 47 4.92 25.11 -11.18
CA LEU A 47 4.67 25.17 -9.73
C LEU A 47 3.62 24.16 -9.28
N ARG A 48 2.60 23.92 -10.11
CA ARG A 48 1.61 22.87 -9.85
C ARG A 48 2.22 21.47 -9.85
N ARG A 49 3.19 21.18 -10.72
CA ARG A 49 3.91 19.88 -10.69
C ARG A 49 4.74 19.73 -9.41
N ILE A 50 5.51 20.77 -9.06
CA ILE A 50 6.28 20.80 -7.80
C ILE A 50 5.34 20.59 -6.60
N ALA A 51 4.15 21.20 -6.60
CA ALA A 51 3.18 21.00 -5.54
C ALA A 51 2.67 19.54 -5.45
N GLN A 52 2.51 18.83 -6.57
CA GLN A 52 2.15 17.40 -6.54
C GLN A 52 3.28 16.56 -5.91
N GLU A 53 4.53 16.83 -6.29
CA GLU A 53 5.71 16.15 -5.74
C GLU A 53 5.82 16.36 -4.23
N ILE A 54 5.70 17.60 -3.77
CA ILE A 54 5.70 17.94 -2.33
C ILE A 54 4.63 17.14 -1.58
N ILE A 55 3.40 17.03 -2.11
CA ILE A 55 2.34 16.29 -1.42
C ILE A 55 2.72 14.82 -1.23
N VAL A 56 3.28 14.18 -2.26
CA VAL A 56 3.65 12.76 -2.21
C VAL A 56 4.81 12.54 -1.24
N GLU A 57 5.89 13.31 -1.39
CA GLU A 57 7.11 13.15 -0.59
C GLU A 57 6.84 13.44 0.90
N GLN A 58 6.23 14.58 1.21
CA GLN A 58 5.96 14.94 2.60
C GLN A 58 4.98 13.98 3.28
N GLN A 59 4.03 13.39 2.54
CA GLN A 59 3.11 12.40 3.09
C GLN A 59 3.83 11.10 3.44
N GLN A 60 4.80 10.67 2.62
CA GLN A 60 5.64 9.50 2.89
C GLN A 60 6.55 9.74 4.10
N GLU A 61 7.16 10.92 4.21
CA GLU A 61 8.02 11.28 5.34
C GLU A 61 7.24 11.32 6.67
N ILE A 62 6.00 11.82 6.67
CA ILE A 62 5.13 11.74 7.85
C ILE A 62 4.91 10.30 8.30
N VAL A 63 4.66 9.38 7.37
CA VAL A 63 4.48 7.95 7.70
C VAL A 63 5.78 7.35 8.22
N ALA A 64 6.90 7.62 7.55
CA ALA A 64 8.22 7.12 7.96
C ALA A 64 8.59 7.57 9.37
N MET A 65 8.37 8.86 9.70
CA MET A 65 8.63 9.39 11.05
C MET A 65 7.74 8.75 12.13
N ARG A 66 6.46 8.51 11.83
CA ARG A 66 5.56 7.82 12.77
C ARG A 66 6.02 6.39 13.05
N VAL A 67 6.40 5.67 11.99
CA VAL A 67 6.94 4.31 12.12
C VAL A 67 8.27 4.30 12.88
N ALA A 68 9.13 5.29 12.66
CA ALA A 68 10.40 5.42 13.40
C ALA A 68 10.19 5.57 14.92
N LEU A 69 9.10 6.21 15.35
CA LEU A 69 8.69 6.27 16.77
C LEU A 69 7.96 5.00 17.26
N GLY A 70 7.89 3.94 16.46
CA GLY A 70 7.20 2.70 16.81
C GLY A 70 5.67 2.77 16.71
N GLN A 71 5.10 3.80 16.07
CA GLN A 71 3.66 3.85 15.84
C GLN A 71 3.27 2.86 14.74
N SER A 72 2.16 2.15 14.93
CA SER A 72 1.62 1.26 13.91
C SER A 72 1.16 2.07 12.69
N LEU A 73 1.39 1.53 11.49
CA LEU A 73 0.94 2.14 10.24
C LEU A 73 -0.59 2.36 10.29
N PRO A 74 -1.11 3.52 9.83
CA PRO A 74 -2.54 3.66 9.67
C PRO A 74 -3.05 2.57 8.70
N PRO A 75 -4.28 2.05 8.89
CA PRO A 75 -4.81 1.04 8.00
C PRO A 75 -4.78 1.58 6.56
N SER A 76 -4.19 0.81 5.65
CA SER A 76 -4.19 1.13 4.23
C SER A 76 -5.65 1.27 3.77
N SER A 77 -6.12 2.50 3.63
CA SER A 77 -7.39 2.74 2.97
C SER A 77 -7.19 2.39 1.49
N PRO A 78 -8.02 1.50 0.92
CA PRO A 78 -7.90 1.17 -0.50
C PRO A 78 -8.08 2.46 -1.30
N SER A 79 -7.17 2.71 -2.25
CA SER A 79 -7.34 3.79 -3.23
C SER A 79 -8.68 3.61 -3.96
N PRO A 80 -9.43 4.70 -4.24
CA PRO A 80 -10.73 4.62 -4.95
C PRO A 80 -10.66 3.97 -6.34
N ASP A 81 -9.46 3.77 -6.89
CA ASP A 81 -9.23 3.14 -8.20
C ASP A 81 -9.29 1.60 -8.18
N GLN A 82 -9.51 0.96 -7.02
CA GLN A 82 -9.75 -0.48 -6.99
C GLN A 82 -11.23 -0.78 -7.21
N ILE A 83 -11.64 -0.85 -8.48
CA ILE A 83 -12.87 -1.56 -8.85
C ILE A 83 -12.65 -3.05 -8.55
N HIS A 84 -13.07 -3.49 -7.36
CA HIS A 84 -13.23 -4.91 -7.05
C HIS A 84 -14.61 -5.36 -7.56
N PRO A 85 -14.72 -6.31 -8.49
CA PRO A 85 -16.01 -6.90 -8.81
C PRO A 85 -16.50 -7.68 -7.57
N SER A 86 -17.66 -7.28 -7.07
CA SER A 86 -18.34 -7.87 -5.92
C SER A 86 -18.52 -9.38 -6.08
N GLN A 87 -18.27 -10.05 -4.97
CA GLN A 87 -18.38 -11.48 -4.71
C GLN A 87 -19.69 -12.08 -5.27
N ALA A 88 -19.57 -13.02 -6.22
CA ALA A 88 -20.62 -13.97 -6.53
C ALA A 88 -20.50 -15.16 -5.57
N THR A 89 -21.39 -15.23 -4.60
CA THR A 89 -21.61 -16.39 -3.72
C THR A 89 -22.05 -17.59 -4.55
N GLY A 90 -21.22 -18.63 -4.65
CA GLY A 90 -21.60 -19.92 -5.22
C GLY A 90 -22.55 -20.70 -4.30
N PRO A 91 -23.40 -21.61 -4.82
CA PRO A 91 -24.31 -22.37 -3.97
C PRO A 91 -23.60 -23.56 -3.31
N ASP A 92 -23.98 -23.76 -2.05
CA ASP A 92 -23.70 -24.88 -1.16
C ASP A 92 -24.11 -26.24 -1.75
N HIS A 93 -23.29 -27.28 -1.55
CA HIS A 93 -23.63 -28.65 -1.92
C HIS A 93 -23.17 -29.66 -0.85
N SER A 94 -23.77 -29.57 0.34
CA SER A 94 -23.81 -30.69 1.28
C SER A 94 -24.92 -31.67 0.88
N SER A 95 -24.56 -32.90 0.46
CA SER A 95 -25.26 -34.21 0.71
C SER A 95 -25.07 -35.22 -0.44
N MET A 96 -24.31 -36.31 -0.19
CA MET A 96 -24.73 -37.75 -0.29
C MET A 96 -23.52 -38.72 -0.47
N PRO A 97 -23.59 -39.98 0.00
CA PRO A 97 -22.43 -40.86 0.24
C PRO A 97 -22.23 -42.07 -0.71
N MET A 98 -20.96 -42.50 -0.78
CA MET A 98 -20.30 -43.81 -1.03
C MET A 98 -20.86 -44.95 -1.94
N ASN A 99 -19.92 -45.42 -2.78
CA ASN A 99 -19.58 -46.81 -3.23
C ASN A 99 -20.38 -47.54 -4.33
N MET A 100 -19.69 -47.87 -5.44
CA MET A 100 -19.56 -49.27 -5.91
C MET A 100 -18.31 -49.50 -6.78
N HIS A 101 -17.54 -50.51 -6.38
CA HIS A 101 -16.41 -51.14 -7.08
C HIS A 101 -16.84 -51.83 -8.40
N MET A 102 -15.96 -51.84 -9.43
CA MET A 102 -15.78 -52.97 -10.37
C MET A 102 -14.53 -52.81 -11.28
N ASN A 103 -13.45 -53.47 -10.88
CA ASN A 103 -12.58 -54.43 -11.60
C ASN A 103 -12.20 -54.28 -13.11
N MET A 104 -10.88 -54.05 -13.32
CA MET A 104 -9.93 -54.59 -14.35
C MET A 104 -10.02 -54.19 -15.85
N PRO A 105 -8.95 -54.38 -16.68
CA PRO A 105 -7.61 -54.93 -16.41
C PRO A 105 -6.39 -54.07 -16.86
N MET A 106 -5.23 -54.45 -16.32
CA MET A 106 -3.88 -54.11 -16.78
C MET A 106 -3.63 -54.59 -18.21
N ASP A 107 -3.00 -53.76 -19.04
CA ASP A 107 -2.15 -54.26 -20.12
C ASP A 107 -0.86 -53.41 -20.19
N SER A 108 0.26 -54.11 -20.07
CA SER A 108 1.61 -53.69 -20.43
C SER A 108 2.23 -54.95 -21.01
N PRO A 109 2.99 -54.84 -22.12
CA PRO A 109 4.43 -54.73 -21.89
C PRO A 109 5.23 -53.91 -22.93
N ALA A 110 6.27 -53.27 -22.39
CA ALA A 110 7.67 -53.28 -22.82
C ALA A 110 8.15 -52.63 -24.15
N SER A 111 9.19 -51.80 -23.95
CA SER A 111 10.42 -51.62 -24.75
C SER A 111 10.27 -51.14 -26.21
N THR A 112 10.96 -50.09 -26.67
CA THR A 112 12.43 -50.05 -26.78
C THR A 112 12.89 -48.66 -27.22
N SER A 113 13.98 -48.18 -26.62
CA SER A 113 15.12 -47.38 -27.15
C SER A 113 14.97 -46.55 -28.43
N ASN A 114 15.39 -45.26 -28.38
CA ASN A 114 16.51 -44.64 -29.12
C ASN A 114 16.40 -43.10 -28.96
N HIS A 115 17.37 -42.41 -28.36
CA HIS A 115 18.64 -41.89 -28.92
C HIS A 115 18.46 -40.72 -29.91
N GLU A 116 19.41 -39.77 -29.82
CA GLU A 116 19.72 -38.65 -30.74
C GLU A 116 18.99 -37.30 -30.57
N GLU A 117 19.66 -36.40 -29.83
CA GLU A 117 20.40 -35.26 -30.40
C GLU A 117 19.80 -34.56 -31.64
N GLN A 118 19.40 -33.29 -31.48
CA GLN A 118 19.67 -32.26 -32.48
C GLN A 118 19.45 -30.84 -31.92
N LYS A 119 20.60 -30.19 -31.68
CA LYS A 119 20.97 -28.82 -32.06
C LYS A 119 20.26 -27.62 -31.43
#